data_AF-A0A7W1ED61-F1
#
_entry.id   AF-A0A7W1ED61-F1
#
_cell.length_a   1.000
_cell.length_b   1.000
_cell.length_c   1.000
_cell.angle_alpha   90.00
_cell.angle_beta   90.00
_cell.angle_gamma   90.00
#
_symmetry.space_group_name_H-M   'P 1'
#
loop_
_entity.id
_entity.type
_entity.pdbx_description
1 polymer ?
#
loop_
_entity_poly.entity_id
_entity_poly.type
_entity_poly.pdbx_seq_one_letter_code
_entity_poly.pdbx_strand_id
1 'polypeptide(L)'
;MKITFQLLAFFLLVAGPACSQKKMHKIKVSCIQPYCGGARPSPEMVADGEKIRAYVEKTVILVSEKGKVDSAKTDKDGNINKKLAIGTYKLFEPWRYYKKTQSGDAIKDFDKECLKTEWKKHFMEVTITKSTLTQKSDSPIILNCSWDAPCLLESIKVQRRPE
;
A
#
# COMPACT_ATOMS: atom_id res chain seq x y z
N MET A 1 57.09 -4.36 54.76
CA MET A 1 56.77 -4.26 53.32
C MET A 1 55.26 -4.37 53.18
N LYS A 2 54.55 -3.26 52.90
CA LYS A 2 53.08 -3.21 52.78
C LYS A 2 52.72 -3.19 51.29
N ILE A 3 52.06 -4.23 50.80
CA ILE A 3 51.51 -4.27 49.44
C ILE A 3 50.00 -4.05 49.57
N THR A 4 49.56 -2.83 49.29
CA THR A 4 48.16 -2.43 49.20
C THR A 4 47.59 -2.89 47.86
N PHE A 5 46.69 -3.86 47.89
CA PHE A 5 45.88 -4.30 46.76
C PHE A 5 44.79 -3.27 46.49
N GLN A 6 44.94 -2.47 45.42
CA GLN A 6 43.84 -1.65 44.89
C GLN A 6 42.89 -2.54 44.09
N LEU A 7 41.71 -2.82 44.65
CA LEU A 7 40.57 -3.37 43.93
C LEU A 7 39.94 -2.28 43.06
N LEU A 8 40.33 -2.22 41.79
CA LEU A 8 39.61 -1.45 40.77
C LEU A 8 38.32 -2.22 40.43
N ALA A 9 37.19 -1.77 40.98
CA ALA A 9 35.87 -2.28 40.63
C ALA A 9 35.52 -1.85 39.19
N PHE A 10 35.63 -2.81 38.27
CA PHE A 10 35.20 -2.68 36.88
C PHE A 10 33.66 -2.66 36.83
N PHE A 11 33.07 -1.46 36.93
CA PHE A 11 31.64 -1.25 36.69
C PHE A 11 31.36 -1.45 35.19
N LEU A 12 31.09 -2.70 34.79
CA LEU A 12 30.51 -3.05 33.51
C LEU A 12 29.08 -2.47 33.45
N LEU A 13 28.98 -1.22 33.00
CA LEU A 13 27.75 -0.63 32.47
C LEU A 13 27.37 -1.41 31.20
N VAL A 14 26.66 -2.53 31.40
CA VAL A 14 25.94 -3.21 30.34
C VAL A 14 24.77 -2.30 29.97
N ALA A 15 25.04 -1.34 29.10
CA ALA A 15 24.01 -0.60 28.37
C ALA A 15 23.30 -1.61 27.46
N GLY A 16 22.35 -2.36 28.03
CA GLY A 16 21.51 -3.27 27.27
C GLY A 16 20.82 -2.46 26.18
N PRO A 17 20.95 -2.83 24.89
CA PRO A 17 20.23 -2.16 23.84
C PRO A 17 18.74 -2.31 24.16
N ALA A 18 18.06 -1.19 24.39
CA ALA A 18 16.62 -1.14 24.48
C ALA A 18 16.06 -1.55 23.12
N CYS A 19 15.92 -2.85 22.90
CA CYS A 19 15.23 -3.42 21.75
C CYS A 19 13.80 -2.92 21.80
N SER A 20 13.53 -1.80 21.14
CA SER A 20 12.18 -1.33 20.86
C SER A 20 11.49 -2.41 20.04
N GLN A 21 10.75 -3.27 20.74
CA GLN A 21 10.05 -4.39 20.14
C GLN A 21 8.98 -3.84 19.19
N LYS A 22 9.21 -3.98 17.88
CA LYS A 22 8.23 -3.58 16.87
C LYS A 22 6.98 -4.44 17.05
N LYS A 23 5.87 -3.81 17.45
CA LYS A 23 4.56 -4.46 17.58
C LYS A 23 4.02 -4.83 16.21
N MET A 24 3.24 -5.90 16.16
CA MET A 24 2.50 -6.27 14.95
C MET A 24 1.31 -5.32 14.80
N HIS A 25 1.16 -4.73 13.63
CA HIS A 25 0.08 -3.83 13.31
C HIS A 25 -0.81 -4.43 12.22
N LYS A 26 -2.13 -4.29 12.40
CA LYS A 26 -3.15 -4.72 11.45
C LYS A 26 -3.71 -3.51 10.72
N ILE A 27 -3.42 -3.37 9.43
CA ILE A 27 -3.93 -2.31 8.54
C ILE A 27 -4.98 -2.94 7.63
N LYS A 28 -6.16 -2.34 7.50
CA LYS A 28 -7.25 -2.88 6.69
C LYS A 28 -7.29 -2.15 5.36
N VAL A 29 -7.21 -2.89 4.26
CA VAL A 29 -7.21 -2.33 2.90
C VAL A 29 -8.45 -2.80 2.17
N SER A 30 -9.14 -1.87 1.53
CA SER A 30 -10.36 -2.12 0.76
C SER A 30 -10.26 -1.56 -0.66
N CYS A 31 -11.08 -2.08 -1.54
CA CYS A 31 -11.18 -1.66 -2.94
C CYS A 31 -12.63 -1.65 -3.42
N ILE A 32 -12.84 -0.99 -4.54
CA ILE A 32 -14.06 -1.05 -5.35
C ILE A 32 -13.69 -1.81 -6.63
N GLN A 33 -14.54 -2.72 -7.06
CA GLN A 33 -14.35 -3.46 -8.30
C GLN A 33 -15.61 -3.35 -9.14
N PRO A 34 -15.61 -2.48 -10.17
CA PRO A 34 -16.74 -2.37 -11.07
C PRO A 34 -16.97 -3.69 -11.82
N TYR A 35 -18.18 -3.83 -12.36
CA TYR A 35 -18.47 -4.92 -13.27
C TYR A 35 -17.67 -4.78 -14.57
N CYS A 36 -16.86 -5.81 -14.87
CA CYS A 36 -15.98 -5.87 -16.02
C CYS A 36 -16.35 -6.99 -17.00
N GLY A 37 -17.65 -7.25 -17.22
CA GLY A 37 -18.12 -8.27 -18.18
C GLY A 37 -18.55 -7.69 -19.53
N GLY A 38 -18.92 -8.58 -20.46
CA GLY A 38 -19.22 -8.28 -21.88
C GLY A 38 -20.69 -8.40 -22.29
N ALA A 39 -21.62 -8.32 -21.35
CA ALA A 39 -23.04 -8.09 -21.62
C ALA A 39 -23.50 -6.91 -20.80
N ARG A 40 -24.51 -6.16 -21.27
CA ARG A 40 -25.05 -4.98 -20.57
C ARG A 40 -25.44 -5.35 -19.13
N PRO A 41 -24.83 -4.74 -18.10
CA PRO A 41 -25.12 -5.10 -16.71
C PRO A 41 -26.55 -4.72 -16.34
N SER A 42 -27.17 -5.54 -15.48
CA SER A 42 -28.42 -5.15 -14.82
C SER A 42 -28.14 -4.03 -13.79
N PRO A 43 -29.15 -3.26 -13.37
CA PRO A 43 -28.99 -2.25 -12.32
C PRO A 43 -28.40 -2.82 -11.02
N GLU A 44 -28.75 -4.05 -10.66
CA GLU A 44 -28.22 -4.73 -9.48
C GLU A 44 -26.73 -5.01 -9.58
N MET A 45 -26.24 -5.38 -10.77
CA MET A 45 -24.82 -5.63 -11.02
C MET A 45 -24.00 -4.35 -10.99
N VAL A 46 -24.56 -3.23 -11.46
CA VAL A 46 -23.93 -1.90 -11.34
C VAL A 46 -23.80 -1.54 -9.86
N ALA A 47 -24.88 -1.66 -9.09
CA ALA A 47 -24.86 -1.38 -7.65
C ALA A 47 -23.90 -2.31 -6.88
N ASP A 48 -23.76 -3.58 -7.27
CA ASP A 48 -22.82 -4.51 -6.67
C ASP A 48 -21.35 -4.15 -6.96
N GLY A 49 -21.08 -3.57 -8.14
CA GLY A 49 -19.75 -3.08 -8.54
C GLY A 49 -19.27 -1.87 -7.74
N GLU A 50 -20.20 -1.10 -7.15
CA GLU A 50 -19.90 0.07 -6.31
C GLU A 50 -19.61 -0.30 -4.85
N LYS A 51 -19.89 -1.55 -4.44
CA LYS A 51 -19.66 -1.99 -3.06
C LYS A 51 -18.18 -2.05 -2.72
N ILE A 52 -17.85 -1.58 -1.52
CA ILE A 52 -16.50 -1.70 -0.95
C ILE A 52 -16.25 -3.16 -0.56
N ARG A 53 -15.15 -3.72 -1.08
CA ARG A 53 -14.69 -5.09 -0.83
C ARG A 53 -13.32 -5.08 -0.16
N ALA A 54 -12.96 -6.20 0.46
CA ALA A 54 -11.60 -6.40 0.96
C ALA A 54 -10.61 -6.45 -0.22
N TYR A 55 -9.47 -5.79 -0.09
CA TYR A 55 -8.40 -5.85 -1.09
C TYR A 55 -7.58 -7.12 -0.86
N VAL A 56 -8.10 -8.26 -1.30
CA VAL A 56 -7.61 -9.59 -0.92
C VAL A 56 -6.41 -10.05 -1.75
N GLU A 57 -5.40 -10.61 -1.08
CA GLU A 57 -4.24 -11.25 -1.72
C GLU A 57 -3.45 -10.37 -2.70
N LYS A 58 -3.46 -9.05 -2.48
CA LYS A 58 -2.74 -8.08 -3.31
C LYS A 58 -1.52 -7.55 -2.57
N THR A 59 -0.50 -7.17 -3.35
CA THR A 59 0.68 -6.53 -2.79
C THR A 59 0.43 -5.04 -2.63
N VAL A 60 0.84 -4.48 -1.50
CA VAL A 60 0.84 -3.05 -1.20
C VAL A 60 2.27 -2.62 -0.91
N ILE A 61 2.66 -1.46 -1.43
CA ILE A 61 3.95 -0.84 -1.14
C ILE A 61 3.77 0.17 -0.02
N LEU A 62 4.64 0.10 1.00
CA LEU A 62 4.66 1.01 2.13
C LEU A 62 5.92 1.87 2.04
N VAL A 63 5.75 3.19 2.04
CA VAL A 63 6.86 4.14 2.01
C VAL A 63 6.80 4.99 3.27
N SER A 64 7.79 4.87 4.14
CA SER A 64 7.89 5.71 5.34
C SER A 64 8.26 7.15 4.99
N GLU A 65 7.96 8.10 5.90
CA GLU A 65 8.43 9.49 5.79
C GLU A 65 9.95 9.63 5.60
N LYS A 66 10.73 8.66 6.10
CA LYS A 66 12.19 8.62 5.95
C LYS A 66 12.64 8.04 4.61
N GLY A 67 11.71 7.79 3.67
CA GLY A 67 11.98 7.21 2.37
C GLY A 67 12.29 5.70 2.38
N LYS A 68 12.18 5.01 3.53
CA LYS A 68 12.31 3.55 3.56
C LYS A 68 11.11 2.89 2.92
N VAL A 69 11.39 1.96 2.02
CA VAL A 69 10.39 1.24 1.21
C VAL A 69 10.29 -0.19 1.71
N ASP A 70 9.06 -0.67 1.83
CA ASP A 70 8.75 -2.05 2.17
C ASP A 70 7.50 -2.49 1.39
N SER A 71 7.17 -3.79 1.42
CA SER A 71 5.97 -4.32 0.79
C SER A 71 5.28 -5.35 1.66
N ALA A 72 3.97 -5.52 1.49
CA ALA A 72 3.22 -6.57 2.18
C ALA A 72 2.10 -7.08 1.28
N LYS A 73 1.79 -8.38 1.38
CA LYS A 73 0.60 -8.98 0.77
C LYS A 73 -0.55 -8.90 1.78
N THR A 74 -1.72 -8.49 1.33
CA THR A 74 -2.95 -8.55 2.13
C THR A 74 -3.43 -9.99 2.29
N ASP A 75 -4.07 -10.28 3.41
CA ASP A 75 -4.70 -11.59 3.67
C ASP A 75 -6.09 -11.72 3.01
N LYS A 76 -6.76 -12.84 3.27
CA LYS A 76 -8.12 -13.16 2.78
C LYS A 76 -9.20 -12.16 3.20
N ASP A 77 -8.94 -11.38 4.24
CA ASP A 77 -9.85 -10.38 4.80
C ASP A 77 -9.39 -8.95 4.44
N GLY A 78 -8.39 -8.82 3.58
CA GLY A 78 -7.84 -7.54 3.12
C GLY A 78 -6.91 -6.86 4.13
N ASN A 79 -6.37 -7.58 5.11
CA ASN A 79 -5.49 -6.98 6.13
C ASN A 79 -4.01 -7.18 5.81
N ILE A 80 -3.21 -6.16 6.13
CA ILE A 80 -1.76 -6.23 6.21
C ILE A 80 -1.40 -6.43 7.68
N ASN A 81 -0.71 -7.53 8.00
CA ASN A 81 -0.18 -7.80 9.33
C ASN A 81 1.33 -7.60 9.29
N LYS A 82 1.81 -6.44 9.76
CA LYS A 82 3.24 -6.07 9.65
C LYS A 82 3.81 -5.37 10.88
N LYS A 83 5.06 -5.70 11.21
CA LYS A 83 5.84 -5.01 12.26
C LYS A 83 6.44 -3.72 11.70
N LEU A 84 5.78 -2.60 11.96
CA LEU A 84 6.23 -1.28 11.53
C LEU A 84 6.90 -0.52 12.68
N ALA A 85 7.88 0.33 12.34
CA ALA A 85 8.43 1.28 13.30
C ALA A 85 7.48 2.47 13.44
N ILE A 86 7.58 3.19 14.56
CA ILE A 86 6.86 4.44 14.79
C ILE A 86 7.17 5.44 13.66
N GLY A 87 6.13 6.10 13.17
CA GLY A 87 6.18 7.05 12.06
C GLY A 87 4.99 6.92 11.13
N THR A 88 4.97 7.74 10.08
CA THR A 88 3.91 7.71 9.06
C THR A 88 4.38 6.97 7.82
N TYR A 89 3.45 6.26 7.20
CA TYR A 89 3.65 5.48 5.99
C TYR A 89 2.59 5.83 4.96
N LYS A 90 3.03 6.10 3.73
CA LYS A 90 2.16 6.21 2.56
C LYS A 90 2.08 4.86 1.88
N LEU A 91 0.87 4.43 1.58
CA LEU A 91 0.59 3.15 0.95
C LEU A 91 0.22 3.36 -0.51
N PHE A 92 0.87 2.59 -1.38
CA PHE A 92 0.74 2.67 -2.83
C PHE A 92 0.37 1.32 -3.42
N GLU A 93 -0.41 1.36 -4.50
CA GLU A 93 -0.51 0.22 -5.39
C GLU A 93 0.84 0.02 -6.12
N PRO A 94 1.28 -1.22 -6.38
CA PRO A 94 2.57 -1.48 -7.00
C PRO A 94 2.75 -0.78 -8.35
N TRP A 95 1.69 -0.72 -9.18
CA TRP A 95 1.77 -0.07 -10.49
C TRP A 95 2.03 1.43 -10.38
N ARG A 96 1.48 2.12 -9.36
CA ARG A 96 1.76 3.53 -9.10
C ARG A 96 3.20 3.75 -8.66
N TYR A 97 3.63 2.96 -7.66
CA TYR A 97 4.97 3.11 -7.10
C TYR A 97 6.08 2.82 -8.12
N TYR A 98 5.95 1.73 -8.89
CA TYR A 98 6.93 1.34 -9.90
C TYR A 98 6.74 2.02 -11.26
N LYS A 99 5.83 3.01 -11.35
CA LYS A 99 5.57 3.78 -12.58
C LYS A 99 5.23 2.88 -13.78
N LYS A 100 4.35 1.91 -13.54
CA LYS A 100 3.81 1.00 -14.55
C LYS A 100 2.36 1.35 -14.88
N THR A 101 1.83 0.78 -15.94
CA THR A 101 0.39 0.80 -16.23
C THR A 101 -0.34 -0.18 -15.29
N GLN A 102 -1.60 0.08 -14.98
CA GLN A 102 -2.37 -0.75 -14.03
C GLN A 102 -2.54 -2.20 -14.52
N SER A 103 -2.73 -2.37 -15.83
CA SER A 103 -2.93 -3.66 -16.50
C SER A 103 -1.63 -4.33 -16.97
N GLY A 104 -0.49 -3.63 -16.90
CA GLY A 104 0.77 -4.09 -17.50
C GLY A 104 0.87 -3.86 -19.02
N ASP A 105 -0.12 -3.20 -19.61
CA ASP A 105 -0.14 -2.82 -21.02
C ASP A 105 0.97 -1.83 -21.39
N ALA A 106 1.23 -1.68 -22.69
CA ALA A 106 2.25 -0.78 -23.20
C ALA A 106 1.92 0.68 -22.87
N ILE A 107 2.89 1.42 -22.31
CA ILE A 107 2.74 2.84 -21.93
C ILE A 107 2.26 3.72 -23.11
N LYS A 108 2.56 3.34 -24.36
CA LYS A 108 2.13 4.07 -25.57
C LYS A 108 0.61 4.16 -25.72
N ASP A 109 -0.13 3.24 -25.09
CA ASP A 109 -1.59 3.18 -25.13
C ASP A 109 -2.24 4.17 -24.13
N PHE A 110 -1.42 4.91 -23.37
CA PHE A 110 -1.85 5.77 -22.27
C PHE A 110 -1.34 7.20 -22.44
N ASP A 111 -2.11 8.15 -21.90
CA ASP A 111 -1.68 9.53 -21.71
C ASP A 111 -0.58 9.60 -20.65
N LYS A 112 0.62 10.04 -21.05
CA LYS A 112 1.81 10.09 -20.19
C LYS A 112 1.71 11.13 -19.08
N GLU A 113 1.09 12.29 -19.33
CA GLU A 113 0.97 13.35 -18.32
C GLU A 113 -0.07 12.97 -17.24
N CYS A 114 -1.15 12.33 -17.67
CA CYS A 114 -2.10 11.69 -16.77
C CYS A 114 -1.42 10.61 -15.92
N LEU A 115 -0.64 9.69 -16.52
CA LEU A 115 0.07 8.65 -15.78
C LEU A 115 1.04 9.21 -14.74
N LYS A 116 1.80 10.26 -15.08
CA LYS A 116 2.68 10.96 -14.12
C LYS A 116 1.91 11.50 -12.91
N THR A 117 0.65 11.89 -13.10
CA THR A 117 -0.22 12.36 -12.03
C THR A 117 -0.75 11.20 -11.19
N GLU A 118 -1.20 10.12 -11.83
CA GLU A 118 -1.65 8.90 -11.14
C GLU A 118 -0.54 8.26 -10.30
N TRP A 119 0.70 8.18 -10.81
CA TRP A 119 1.82 7.56 -10.11
C TRP A 119 2.24 8.29 -8.82
N LYS A 120 1.83 9.55 -8.65
CA LYS A 120 2.07 10.32 -7.41
C LYS A 120 1.04 10.01 -6.32
N LYS A 121 -0.09 9.39 -6.66
CA LYS A 121 -1.19 9.13 -5.72
C LYS A 121 -0.85 7.94 -4.81
N HIS A 122 -0.94 8.16 -3.51
CA HIS A 122 -1.10 7.09 -2.52
C HIS A 122 -2.60 6.91 -2.25
N PHE A 123 -3.01 5.71 -1.86
CA PHE A 123 -4.43 5.44 -1.56
C PHE A 123 -4.74 5.59 -0.07
N MET A 124 -3.72 5.47 0.78
CA MET A 124 -3.86 5.52 2.23
C MET A 124 -2.59 6.02 2.89
N GLU A 125 -2.77 6.69 4.01
CA GLU A 125 -1.71 7.04 4.95
C GLU A 125 -1.97 6.36 6.30
N VAL A 126 -0.92 5.78 6.89
CA VAL A 126 -0.99 5.09 8.19
C VAL A 126 0.04 5.70 9.13
N THR A 127 -0.42 6.15 10.30
CA THR A 127 0.45 6.68 11.36
C THR A 127 0.54 5.67 12.49
N ILE A 128 1.77 5.24 12.80
CA ILE A 128 2.08 4.32 13.88
C ILE A 128 2.68 5.10 15.05
N THR A 129 2.03 5.04 16.21
CA THR A 129 2.57 5.57 17.47
C THR A 129 2.95 4.43 18.43
N LYS A 130 3.40 4.76 19.64
CA LYS A 130 3.74 3.74 20.67
C LYS A 130 2.53 2.86 21.06
N SER A 131 1.33 3.42 21.02
CA SER A 131 0.10 2.81 21.54
C SER A 131 -1.00 2.64 20.48
N THR A 132 -0.97 3.41 19.39
CA THR A 132 -2.07 3.47 18.42
C THR A 132 -1.61 3.32 16.98
N LEU A 133 -2.56 2.90 16.15
CA LEU A 133 -2.48 2.91 14.70
C LEU A 133 -3.66 3.72 14.18
N THR A 134 -3.38 4.73 13.37
CA THR A 134 -4.40 5.55 12.71
C THR A 134 -4.31 5.31 11.21
N GLN A 135 -5.45 5.11 10.56
CA GLN A 135 -5.56 4.93 9.11
C GLN A 135 -6.37 6.08 8.53
N LYS A 136 -5.83 6.71 7.50
CA LYS A 136 -6.52 7.74 6.72
C LYS A 136 -6.55 7.29 5.26
N SER A 137 -7.75 7.06 4.74
CA SER A 137 -7.94 6.76 3.32
C SER A 137 -7.97 8.07 2.54
N ASP A 138 -7.05 8.25 1.59
CA ASP A 138 -6.98 9.45 0.75
C ASP A 138 -7.67 9.23 -0.60
N SER A 139 -7.64 8.01 -1.14
CA SER A 139 -8.33 7.65 -2.38
C SER A 139 -8.69 6.17 -2.38
N PRO A 140 -9.88 5.78 -2.88
CA PRO A 140 -10.22 4.36 -2.99
C PRO A 140 -9.32 3.67 -4.02
N ILE A 141 -8.98 2.41 -3.75
CA ILE A 141 -8.41 1.54 -4.77
C ILE A 141 -9.56 1.10 -5.68
N ILE A 142 -9.44 1.37 -6.98
CA ILE A 142 -10.42 0.92 -7.98
C ILE A 142 -9.74 -0.10 -8.87
N LEU A 143 -10.26 -1.34 -8.87
CA LEU A 143 -9.82 -2.42 -9.74
C LEU A 143 -10.48 -2.27 -11.12
N ASN A 144 -9.97 -1.32 -11.89
CA ASN A 144 -10.52 -0.97 -13.20
C ASN A 144 -10.51 -2.16 -14.18
N CYS A 145 -11.49 -2.16 -15.07
CA CYS A 145 -11.53 -3.07 -16.21
C CYS A 145 -10.42 -2.73 -17.21
N SER A 146 -9.99 -3.68 -18.03
CA SER A 146 -8.88 -3.47 -18.98
C SER A 146 -9.17 -2.38 -20.02
N TRP A 147 -10.44 -2.14 -20.35
CA TRP A 147 -10.90 -1.10 -21.28
C TRP A 147 -11.20 0.25 -20.61
N ASP A 148 -11.18 0.32 -19.28
CA ASP A 148 -11.40 1.57 -18.54
C ASP A 148 -10.27 1.84 -17.53
N ALA A 149 -9.07 1.38 -17.86
CA ALA A 149 -7.89 1.71 -17.10
C ALA A 149 -7.67 3.24 -17.08
N PRO A 150 -7.16 3.80 -15.97
CA PRO A 150 -6.93 5.22 -15.84
C PRO A 150 -5.89 5.66 -16.87
N CYS A 151 -6.09 6.85 -17.44
CA CYS A 151 -5.21 7.42 -18.46
C CYS A 151 -5.13 6.64 -19.77
N LEU A 152 -5.95 5.60 -19.99
CA LEU A 152 -6.00 4.90 -21.27
C LEU A 152 -6.50 5.86 -22.36
N LEU A 153 -5.82 5.92 -23.50
CA LEU A 153 -6.20 6.78 -24.61
C LEU A 153 -7.58 6.38 -25.15
N GLU A 154 -8.40 7.36 -25.52
CA GLU A 154 -9.78 7.11 -25.98
C GLU A 154 -9.82 6.19 -27.21
N SER A 155 -8.85 6.35 -28.12
CA SER A 155 -8.71 5.47 -29.29
C SER A 155 -8.53 4.00 -28.91
N ILE A 156 -7.87 3.73 -27.79
CA ILE A 156 -7.66 2.38 -27.26
C ILE A 156 -8.87 1.91 -26.46
N LYS A 157 -9.54 2.81 -25.72
CA LYS A 157 -10.79 2.49 -25.00
C LYS A 157 -11.87 1.97 -25.94
N VAL A 158 -12.06 2.63 -27.08
CA VAL A 158 -13.06 2.24 -28.09
C VAL A 158 -12.75 0.85 -28.66
N GLN A 159 -11.47 0.54 -28.92
CA GLN A 159 -11.07 -0.77 -29.47
C GLN A 159 -11.26 -1.93 -28.49
N ARG A 160 -11.22 -1.68 -27.19
CA ARG A 160 -11.24 -2.73 -26.14
C ARG A 160 -12.59 -2.88 -25.45
N ARG A 161 -13.53 -1.98 -25.70
CA ARG A 161 -14.85 -2.03 -25.07
C ARG A 161 -15.56 -3.31 -25.54
N PRO A 162 -16.07 -4.15 -24.61
CA PRO A 162 -16.92 -5.26 -24.99
C PRO A 162 -18.16 -4.73 -25.73
N GLU A 163 -18.55 -5.40 -26.81
CA GLU A 163 -19.81 -5.14 -27.53
C GLU A 163 -21.04 -5.58 -26.72
#